data_AF-A0A9P6FVX7-F1
#
_entry.id   AF-A0A9P6FVX7-F1
#
_cell.length_a   1.000
_cell.length_b   1.000
_cell.length_c   1.000
_cell.angle_alpha   90.00
_cell.angle_beta   90.00
_cell.angle_gamma   90.00
#
_symmetry.space_group_name_H-M   'P 1'
#
loop_
_entity.id
_entity.type
_entity.pdbx_description
1 polymer ?
#
loop_
_entity_poly.entity_id
_entity_poly.type
_entity_poly.pdbx_seq_one_letter_code
_entity_poly.pdbx_strand_id
1 'polypeptide(L)'
;MSGLPAILKATDEDIKLLLAAQSHLGTKNCDIHMEPYVFKRRADGVHIINIGKTWEKIVLAARIIVAIENPADICVISARPYGQRAALKFASNTGAQAIAGRFTPGTFTNYITRAFKEPRLIIVTDPLTDHQAIKEAS
;
A
#
# COMPACT_ATOMS: atom_id res chain seq x y z
N MET A 1 -9.32 -19.23 7.89
CA MET A 1 -9.04 -19.18 6.45
C MET A 1 -9.83 -18.05 5.87
N SER A 2 -9.20 -17.17 5.08
CA SER A 2 -9.92 -16.09 4.41
C SER A 2 -11.02 -16.69 3.51
N GLY A 3 -12.25 -16.17 3.59
CA GLY A 3 -13.39 -16.61 2.77
C GLY A 3 -13.30 -16.12 1.32
N LEU A 4 -12.10 -16.17 0.73
CA LEU A 4 -11.85 -15.69 -0.62
C LEU A 4 -12.28 -16.76 -1.64
N PRO A 5 -12.92 -16.37 -2.76
CA PRO A 5 -13.17 -17.26 -3.89
C PRO A 5 -11.89 -17.97 -4.33
N ALA A 6 -12.00 -19.25 -4.72
CA ALA A 6 -10.84 -20.06 -5.12
C ALA A 6 -10.03 -19.45 -6.27
N ILE A 7 -10.66 -18.66 -7.13
CA ILE A 7 -10.02 -17.97 -8.27
C ILE A 7 -9.06 -16.86 -7.84
N LEU A 8 -9.21 -16.31 -6.62
CA LEU A 8 -8.35 -15.24 -6.10
C LEU A 8 -7.17 -15.78 -5.27
N LYS A 9 -6.97 -17.10 -5.26
CA LYS A 9 -5.79 -17.71 -4.63
C LYS A 9 -4.55 -17.33 -5.43
N ALA A 10 -3.44 -17.10 -4.72
CA ALA A 10 -2.15 -16.82 -5.35
C ALA A 10 -1.75 -18.00 -6.25
N THR A 11 -1.32 -17.71 -7.46
CA THR A 11 -0.72 -18.71 -8.34
C THR A 11 0.73 -18.98 -7.93
N ASP A 12 1.29 -20.11 -8.36
CA ASP A 12 2.69 -20.42 -8.11
C ASP A 12 3.64 -19.40 -8.76
N GLU A 13 3.21 -18.77 -9.86
CA GLU A 13 3.97 -17.71 -10.54
C GLU A 13 3.99 -16.42 -9.71
N ASP A 14 2.84 -16.00 -9.16
CA ASP A 14 2.76 -14.83 -8.28
C ASP A 14 3.67 -14.98 -7.06
N ILE A 15 3.68 -16.17 -6.45
CA ILE A 15 4.52 -16.46 -5.29
C ILE A 15 6.00 -16.40 -5.65
N LYS A 16 6.39 -16.93 -6.82
CA LYS A 16 7.77 -16.83 -7.32
C LYS A 16 8.20 -15.38 -7.52
N LEU A 17 7.35 -14.54 -8.11
CA LEU A 17 7.63 -13.12 -8.32
C LEU A 17 7.78 -12.37 -6.98
N LEU A 18 6.94 -12.64 -5.99
CA LEU A 18 7.03 -12.05 -4.65
C LEU A 18 8.31 -12.48 -3.91
N LEU A 19 8.73 -13.74 -4.07
CA LEU A 19 9.97 -14.24 -3.51
C LEU A 19 11.19 -13.60 -4.19
N ALA A 20 11.18 -13.49 -5.52
CA ALA A 20 12.23 -12.85 -6.30
C ALA A 20 12.38 -11.35 -5.97
N ALA A 21 11.26 -10.66 -5.75
CA ALA A 21 11.22 -9.26 -5.31
C ALA A 21 11.55 -9.07 -3.81
N GLN A 22 11.92 -10.14 -3.09
CA GLN A 22 12.27 -10.11 -1.67
C GLN A 22 11.18 -9.56 -0.74
N SER A 23 9.91 -9.58 -1.15
CA SER A 23 8.79 -9.00 -0.38
C SER A 23 8.49 -9.75 0.93
N HIS A 24 9.08 -10.93 1.12
CA HIS A 24 8.98 -11.74 2.33
C HIS A 24 10.00 -11.33 3.41
N LEU A 25 10.98 -10.50 3.08
CA LEU A 25 11.99 -10.03 4.03
C LEU A 25 11.52 -8.72 4.67
N GLY A 26 11.33 -8.74 5.99
CA GLY A 26 11.05 -7.56 6.79
C GLY A 26 12.32 -6.91 7.33
N THR A 27 12.19 -6.20 8.46
CA THR A 27 13.31 -5.55 9.16
C THR A 27 13.62 -6.25 10.48
N LYS A 28 14.63 -5.75 11.21
CA LYS A 28 15.03 -6.29 12.52
C LYS A 28 14.03 -5.96 13.63
N ASN A 29 13.26 -4.89 13.47
CA ASN A 29 12.27 -4.44 14.45
C ASN A 29 10.88 -4.85 13.98
N CYS A 30 10.02 -5.26 14.90
CA CYS A 30 8.62 -5.58 14.62
C CYS A 30 7.75 -4.75 15.56
N ASP A 31 6.71 -4.13 15.02
CA ASP A 31 5.65 -3.53 15.80
C ASP A 31 4.71 -4.63 16.31
N ILE A 32 4.10 -4.43 17.49
CA ILE A 32 3.22 -5.39 18.15
C ILE A 32 2.03 -5.72 17.23
N HIS A 33 1.49 -4.72 16.55
CA HIS A 33 0.38 -4.89 15.61
C HIS A 33 0.77 -5.65 14.33
N MET A 34 2.07 -5.75 14.04
CA MET A 34 2.60 -6.45 12.87
C MET A 34 2.98 -7.92 13.15
N GLU A 35 3.06 -8.33 14.42
CA GLU A 35 3.37 -9.71 14.83
C GLU A 35 2.49 -10.78 14.14
N PRO A 36 1.17 -10.59 13.96
CA PRO A 36 0.35 -11.58 13.29
C PRO A 36 0.75 -11.83 11.83
N TYR A 37 1.45 -10.90 11.17
CA TYR A 37 1.90 -11.06 9.78
C TYR A 37 3.28 -11.71 9.66
N VAL A 38 4.02 -11.80 10.78
CA VAL A 38 5.33 -12.44 10.83
C VAL A 38 5.17 -13.97 10.84
N PHE A 39 5.98 -14.65 10.03
CA PHE A 39 6.06 -16.11 10.00
C PHE A 39 7.11 -16.64 10.98
N LYS A 40 8.35 -16.15 10.88
CA LYS A 40 9.46 -16.52 11.77
C LYS A 40 10.57 -15.47 11.75
N ARG A 41 11.49 -15.53 12.70
CA ARG A 41 12.70 -14.71 12.74
C ARG A 41 13.93 -15.53 12.31
N ARG A 42 14.79 -14.96 11.45
CA ARG A 42 16.09 -15.57 11.08
C ARG A 42 17.13 -15.38 12.19
N ALA A 43 18.22 -16.15 12.14
CA ALA A 43 19.35 -16.01 13.05
C ALA A 43 19.96 -14.59 13.04
N ASP A 44 19.96 -13.93 11.88
CA ASP A 44 20.46 -12.54 11.72
C ASP A 44 19.53 -11.47 12.33
N GLY A 45 18.41 -11.90 12.90
CA GLY A 45 17.43 -11.05 13.56
C GLY A 45 16.35 -10.46 12.65
N VAL A 46 16.39 -10.72 11.33
CA VAL A 46 15.39 -10.26 10.35
C VAL A 46 14.10 -11.07 10.45
N HIS A 47 12.96 -10.39 10.47
CA HIS A 47 11.64 -11.04 10.45
C HIS A 47 11.24 -11.44 9.03
N ILE A 48 10.78 -12.68 8.86
CA ILE A 48 10.20 -13.20 7.62
C ILE A 48 8.69 -13.00 7.68
N ILE A 49 8.13 -12.34 6.69
CA ILE A 49 6.69 -12.07 6.55
C ILE A 49 6.00 -13.26 5.87
N ASN A 50 4.80 -13.61 6.33
CA ASN A 50 4.01 -14.67 5.72
C ASN A 50 3.37 -14.19 4.40
N ILE A 51 3.87 -14.70 3.27
CA ILE A 51 3.40 -14.34 1.92
C ILE A 51 1.91 -14.67 1.72
N GLY A 52 1.41 -15.76 2.31
CA GLY A 52 -0.01 -16.11 2.23
C GLY A 52 -0.89 -15.02 2.83
N LYS A 53 -0.51 -14.49 4.01
CA LYS A 53 -1.21 -13.37 4.64
C LYS A 53 -1.04 -12.07 3.86
N THR A 54 0.13 -11.83 3.28
CA THR A 54 0.37 -10.67 2.39
C THR A 54 -0.59 -10.70 1.20
N TRP A 55 -0.74 -11.84 0.53
CA TRP A 55 -1.66 -11.99 -0.59
C TRP A 55 -3.12 -11.75 -0.18
N GLU A 56 -3.56 -12.33 0.93
CA GLU A 56 -4.91 -12.09 1.46
C GLU A 56 -5.21 -10.60 1.68
N LYS A 57 -4.22 -9.84 2.16
CA LYS A 57 -4.35 -8.38 2.35
C LYS A 57 -4.30 -7.59 1.05
N ILE A 58 -3.49 -8.01 0.07
CA ILE A 58 -3.48 -7.41 -1.27
C ILE A 58 -4.85 -7.56 -1.92
N VAL A 59 -5.43 -8.78 -1.88
CA VAL A 59 -6.77 -9.04 -2.45
C VAL A 59 -7.84 -8.22 -1.71
N LEU A 60 -7.75 -8.10 -0.38
CA LEU A 60 -8.66 -7.26 0.40
C LEU A 60 -8.59 -5.79 -0.04
N ALA A 61 -7.37 -5.25 -0.20
CA ALA A 61 -7.17 -3.87 -0.67
C ALA A 61 -7.72 -3.67 -2.08
N ALA A 62 -7.47 -4.59 -3.00
CA ALA A 62 -8.00 -4.55 -4.36
C ALA A 62 -9.53 -4.49 -4.40
N ARG A 63 -10.21 -5.26 -3.52
CA ARG A 63 -11.67 -5.21 -3.39
C ARG A 63 -12.19 -3.87 -2.90
N ILE A 64 -11.48 -3.22 -1.97
CA ILE A 64 -11.82 -1.88 -1.48
C ILE A 64 -11.67 -0.84 -2.60
N ILE A 65 -10.58 -0.92 -3.37
CA ILE A 65 -10.29 -0.04 -4.50
C ILE A 65 -11.40 -0.13 -5.56
N VAL A 66 -11.80 -1.35 -5.94
CA VAL A 66 -12.85 -1.58 -6.95
C VAL A 66 -14.23 -1.14 -6.48
N ALA A 67 -14.47 -1.05 -5.16
CA ALA A 67 -15.74 -0.58 -4.61
C ALA A 67 -15.95 0.94 -4.77
N ILE A 68 -14.91 1.70 -5.12
CA ILE A 68 -15.02 3.13 -5.42
C ILE A 68 -15.49 3.31 -6.86
N GLU A 69 -16.65 3.94 -7.06
CA GLU A 69 -17.27 4.14 -8.37
C GLU A 69 -16.40 4.99 -9.31
N ASN A 70 -15.87 6.12 -8.80
CA ASN A 70 -15.00 7.00 -9.56
C ASN A 70 -13.53 6.75 -9.20
N PRO A 71 -12.71 6.16 -10.10
CA PRO A 71 -11.31 5.88 -9.80
C PRO A 71 -10.50 7.17 -9.53
N ALA A 72 -10.91 8.32 -10.07
CA ALA A 72 -10.24 9.59 -9.85
C ALA A 72 -10.35 10.09 -8.40
N ASP A 73 -11.25 9.53 -7.59
CA ASP A 73 -11.38 9.83 -6.16
C ASP A 73 -10.39 9.02 -5.30
N ILE A 74 -9.55 8.20 -5.93
CA ILE A 74 -8.49 7.44 -5.27
C ILE A 74 -7.19 8.20 -5.42
N CYS A 75 -6.48 8.43 -4.30
CA CYS A 75 -5.19 9.11 -4.30
C CYS A 75 -4.07 8.19 -3.81
N VAL A 76 -3.08 7.94 -4.66
CA VAL A 76 -1.88 7.16 -4.33
C VAL A 76 -0.72 8.08 -4.01
N ILE A 77 -0.08 7.85 -2.87
CA ILE A 77 0.87 8.79 -2.27
C ILE A 77 2.19 8.07 -2.01
N SER A 78 3.28 8.68 -2.48
CA SER A 78 4.62 8.19 -2.15
C SER A 78 5.62 9.34 -2.13
N ALA A 79 6.15 9.65 -0.94
CA ALA A 79 7.27 10.58 -0.81
C ALA A 79 8.61 9.91 -1.16
N ARG A 80 8.76 8.61 -0.89
CA ARG A 80 10.01 7.88 -1.12
C ARG A 80 10.34 7.76 -2.61
N PRO A 81 11.59 8.05 -3.04
CA PRO A 81 12.00 7.93 -4.45
C PRO A 81 11.71 6.56 -5.07
N TYR A 82 11.80 5.49 -4.28
CA TYR A 82 11.56 4.12 -4.75
C TYR A 82 10.09 3.85 -5.14
N GLY A 83 9.13 4.56 -4.52
CA GLY A 83 7.70 4.37 -4.76
C GLY A 83 7.08 5.37 -5.74
N GLN A 84 7.75 6.50 -6.02
CA GLN A 84 7.21 7.57 -6.88
C GLN A 84 6.82 7.08 -8.28
N ARG A 85 7.71 6.33 -8.95
CA ARG A 85 7.43 5.79 -10.29
C ARG A 85 6.30 4.76 -10.27
N ALA A 86 6.23 3.93 -9.23
CA ALA A 86 5.17 2.94 -9.08
C ALA A 86 3.81 3.62 -8.87
N ALA A 87 3.74 4.67 -8.04
CA ALA A 87 2.52 5.45 -7.81
C ALA A 87 2.01 6.10 -9.10
N LEU A 88 2.89 6.72 -9.90
CA LEU A 88 2.54 7.32 -11.19
C LEU A 88 2.03 6.28 -12.19
N LYS A 89 2.67 5.11 -12.27
CA LYS A 89 2.24 4.03 -13.16
C LYS A 89 0.93 3.38 -12.71
N PHE A 90 0.74 3.22 -11.41
CA PHE A 90 -0.52 2.74 -10.86
C PHE A 90 -1.66 3.67 -11.22
N ALA A 91 -1.52 4.98 -10.92
CA ALA A 91 -2.50 6.00 -11.26
C ALA A 91 -2.83 6.03 -12.77
N SER A 92 -1.80 5.95 -13.63
CA SER A 92 -1.99 5.92 -15.08
C SER A 92 -2.77 4.69 -15.57
N ASN A 93 -2.67 3.55 -14.90
CA ASN A 93 -3.31 2.31 -15.31
C ASN A 93 -4.72 2.15 -14.73
N THR A 94 -4.99 2.73 -13.55
CA THR A 94 -6.28 2.62 -12.86
C THR A 94 -7.19 3.83 -13.06
N GLY A 95 -6.66 4.96 -13.52
CA GLY A 95 -7.38 6.23 -13.56
C GLY A 95 -7.38 6.97 -12.22
N ALA A 96 -6.65 6.46 -11.22
CA ALA A 96 -6.46 7.12 -9.94
C ALA A 96 -5.56 8.35 -10.06
N GLN A 97 -5.55 9.17 -9.02
CA GLN A 97 -4.62 10.29 -8.89
C GLN A 97 -3.36 9.86 -8.15
N ALA A 98 -2.21 10.40 -8.54
CA ALA A 98 -0.94 10.19 -7.83
C ALA A 98 -0.41 11.50 -7.24
N ILE A 99 0.17 11.41 -6.05
CA ILE A 99 1.05 12.40 -5.43
C ILE A 99 2.41 11.73 -5.28
N ALA A 100 3.28 11.99 -6.23
CA ALA A 100 4.65 11.50 -6.22
C ALA A 100 5.59 12.60 -5.71
N GLY A 101 6.39 12.29 -4.69
CA GLY A 101 7.31 13.23 -4.07
C GLY A 101 6.72 13.88 -2.83
N ARG A 102 7.18 15.10 -2.52
CA ARG A 102 6.80 15.80 -1.29
C ARG A 102 5.29 16.02 -1.25
N PHE A 103 4.64 15.46 -0.23
CA PHE A 103 3.26 15.78 0.10
C PHE A 103 3.20 17.21 0.66
N THR A 104 2.34 18.05 0.07
CA THR A 104 2.14 19.42 0.56
C THR A 104 1.12 19.40 1.70
N PRO A 105 1.46 19.86 2.91
CA PRO A 105 0.49 19.95 3.99
C PRO A 105 -0.70 20.84 3.62
N GLY A 106 -1.91 20.40 3.96
CA GLY A 106 -3.17 21.04 3.62
C GLY A 106 -3.76 20.59 2.27
N THR A 107 -3.20 19.56 1.62
CA THR A 107 -3.70 19.06 0.34
C THR A 107 -5.13 18.53 0.46
N PHE A 108 -5.49 17.92 1.60
CA PHE A 108 -6.85 17.39 1.80
C PHE A 108 -7.77 18.29 2.61
N THR A 109 -7.24 19.32 3.27
CA THR A 109 -8.02 20.17 4.19
C THR A 109 -8.16 21.62 3.72
N ASN A 110 -7.25 22.13 2.90
CA ASN A 110 -7.25 23.53 2.48
C ASN A 110 -7.83 23.72 1.06
N TYR A 111 -9.16 23.92 1.01
CA TYR A 111 -9.95 24.09 -0.23
C TYR A 111 -9.58 25.30 -1.08
N ILE A 112 -8.82 26.26 -0.54
CA ILE A 112 -8.41 27.48 -1.26
C ILE A 112 -7.23 27.19 -2.22
N THR A 113 -6.48 26.11 -1.97
CA THR A 113 -5.26 25.82 -2.74
C THR A 113 -5.56 25.17 -4.09
N ARG A 114 -4.75 25.47 -5.11
CA ARG A 114 -4.87 24.84 -6.44
C ARG A 114 -4.60 23.33 -6.44
N ALA A 115 -3.86 22.85 -5.43
CA ALA A 115 -3.51 21.45 -5.27
C ALA A 115 -4.51 20.68 -4.40
N PHE A 116 -5.61 21.32 -4.00
CA PHE A 116 -6.64 20.69 -3.17
C PHE A 116 -7.22 19.44 -3.82
N LYS A 117 -7.38 18.39 -3.02
CA LYS A 117 -7.97 17.12 -3.43
C LYS A 117 -8.83 16.57 -2.31
N GLU A 118 -9.99 16.02 -2.65
CA GLU A 118 -10.86 15.32 -1.70
C GLU A 118 -10.97 13.83 -2.10
N PRO A 119 -9.95 13.01 -1.81
CA PRO A 119 -10.01 11.60 -2.12
C PRO A 119 -10.98 10.86 -1.18
N ARG A 120 -11.73 9.90 -1.72
CA ARG A 120 -12.53 8.95 -0.93
C ARG A 120 -11.70 7.81 -0.37
N LEU A 121 -10.56 7.52 -1.01
CA LEU A 121 -9.62 6.49 -0.61
C LEU A 121 -8.19 6.98 -0.84
N ILE A 122 -7.32 6.77 0.15
CA ILE A 122 -5.88 6.99 0.00
C ILE A 122 -5.12 5.68 0.05
N ILE A 123 -4.08 5.57 -0.79
CA ILE A 123 -3.11 4.47 -0.78
C ILE A 123 -1.75 5.08 -0.48
N VAL A 124 -1.15 4.64 0.61
CA VAL A 124 0.11 5.19 1.11
C VAL A 124 1.20 4.13 1.00
N THR A 125 2.38 4.51 0.50
CA THR A 125 3.49 3.55 0.32
C THR A 125 4.22 3.23 1.63
N ASP A 126 4.45 4.22 2.48
CA ASP A 126 5.08 4.01 3.79
C ASP A 126 4.48 4.98 4.82
N PRO A 127 3.84 4.46 5.88
CA PRO A 127 3.22 5.31 6.90
C PRO A 127 4.24 6.17 7.67
N LEU A 128 5.52 5.80 7.72
CA LEU A 128 6.52 6.60 8.42
C LEU A 128 6.88 7.88 7.65
N THR A 129 7.10 7.78 6.34
CA THR A 129 7.45 8.94 5.51
C THR A 129 6.23 9.75 5.09
N ASP A 130 5.10 9.08 4.86
CA ASP A 130 3.88 9.69 4.32
C ASP A 130 2.85 9.99 5.44
N HIS A 131 3.30 10.04 6.71
CA HIS A 131 2.45 10.25 7.89
C HIS A 131 1.57 11.51 7.81
N GLN A 132 2.03 12.55 7.11
CA GLN A 132 1.25 13.78 6.94
C GLN A 132 -0.06 13.54 6.18
N ALA A 133 -0.04 12.68 5.16
CA ALA A 133 -1.26 12.33 4.42
C ALA A 133 -2.23 11.52 5.28
N ILE A 134 -1.72 10.65 6.15
CA ILE A 134 -2.53 9.88 7.11
C ILE A 134 -3.19 10.82 8.11
N LYS A 135 -2.45 11.81 8.60
CA LYS A 135 -2.96 12.82 9.55
C LYS A 135 -4.03 13.73 8.93
N GLU A 136 -3.96 14.00 7.64
CA GLU A 136 -4.99 14.79 6.96
C GLU A 136 -6.21 13.95 6.55
N ALA A 137 -6.09 12.62 6.58
CA ALA A 137 -7.20 11.71 6.30
C ALA A 137 -8.02 11.34 7.55
N SER A 138 -7.58 11.75 8.75
CA SER A 138 -8.25 11.49 10.03
C SER A 138 -9.24 12.57 10.42
#